data_AF-A0A653DGZ7-F1
#
_entry.id   AF-A0A653DGZ7-F1
#
_cell.length_a   1.000
_cell.length_b   1.000
_cell.length_c   1.000
_cell.angle_alpha   90.00
_cell.angle_beta   90.00
_cell.angle_gamma   90.00
#
_symmetry.space_group_name_H-M   'P 1'
#
loop_
_entity.id
_entity.type
_entity.pdbx_description
1 polymer ?
#
loop_
_entity_poly.entity_id
_entity_poly.type
_entity_poly.pdbx_seq_one_letter_code
_entity_poly.pdbx_strand_id
1 'polypeptide(L)' 'MLKMCEWSKQSKPCTELFNNYLTDEGLCCSFNRLPPNITFRNPNEISVLNQTYTSDIYDWDPEKGFSEAPSGDNVTPK' A
#
# COMPACT_ATOMS: atom_id res chain seq x y z
N MET A 1 2.86 14.15 -6.97
CA MET A 1 4.22 13.55 -7.03
C MET A 1 5.17 14.40 -6.22
N LEU A 2 5.89 13.79 -5.27
CA LEU A 2 6.74 14.48 -4.30
C LEU A 2 7.80 15.35 -5.00
N LYS A 3 7.99 16.59 -4.54
CA LYS A 3 8.88 17.58 -5.16
C LYS A 3 10.25 17.69 -4.48
N MET A 4 10.31 17.46 -3.18
CA MET A 4 11.52 17.56 -2.37
C MET A 4 11.49 16.47 -1.31
N CYS A 5 12.61 15.79 -1.13
CA CYS A 5 12.79 14.81 -0.06
C CYS A 5 14.15 15.02 0.61
N GLU A 6 14.15 14.94 1.93
CA GLU A 6 15.34 15.02 2.76
C GLU A 6 15.35 13.85 3.73
N TRP A 7 16.45 13.11 3.75
CA TRP A 7 16.65 11.98 4.67
C TRP A 7 18.06 12.06 5.25
N SER A 8 18.18 11.90 6.57
CA SER A 8 19.47 12.00 7.28
C SER A 8 20.24 13.30 6.96
N LYS A 9 19.54 14.44 6.86
CA LYS A 9 20.11 15.75 6.49
C LYS A 9 20.73 15.81 5.09
N GLN A 10 20.36 14.88 4.21
CA GLN A 10 20.79 14.85 2.82
C GLN A 10 19.56 14.97 1.92
N SER A 11 19.65 15.87 0.94
CA SER A 11 18.67 15.91 -0.15
C SER A 11 18.86 14.66 -1.01
N LYS A 12 17.75 13.96 -1.29
CA LYS A 12 17.72 12.74 -2.10
C LYS A 12 16.56 12.81 -3.08
N PRO A 13 16.68 12.19 -4.27
CA PRO A 13 15.54 12.02 -5.17
C PRO A 13 14.41 11.27 -4.45
N CYS A 14 13.20 11.83 -4.47
CA CYS A 14 12.05 11.19 -3.84
C CYS A 14 11.76 9.79 -4.41
N THR A 15 12.12 9.55 -5.66
CA THR A 15 12.01 8.25 -6.35
C THR A 15 12.94 7.17 -5.78
N GLU A 16 13.98 7.54 -5.02
CA GLU A 16 14.86 6.60 -4.33
C GLU A 16 14.35 6.25 -2.92
N LEU A 17 13.60 7.17 -2.30
CA LEU A 17 13.14 7.01 -0.92
C LEU A 17 11.71 6.46 -0.84
N PHE A 18 10.88 6.75 -1.83
CA PHE A 18 9.47 6.40 -1.83
C PHE A 18 9.10 5.54 -3.03
N ASN A 19 8.33 4.48 -2.78
CA ASN A 19 7.66 3.70 -3.81
C ASN A 19 6.18 4.08 -3.85
N ASN A 20 5.67 4.37 -5.03
CA ASN A 20 4.27 4.70 -5.23
C ASN A 20 3.43 3.45 -5.49
N TYR A 21 2.17 3.49 -5.07
CA TYR A 21 1.18 2.47 -5.37
C TYR A 21 -0.21 3.11 -5.42
N LEU A 22 -1.10 2.55 -6.22
CA LEU A 22 -2.47 3.02 -6.35
C LEU A 22 -3.35 2.30 -5.31
N THR A 23 -4.16 3.07 -4.58
CA THR A 23 -5.20 2.59 -3.66
C THR A 23 -6.55 3.17 -4.05
N ASP A 24 -7.59 2.75 -3.34
CA ASP A 24 -8.91 3.39 -3.27
C ASP A 24 -8.82 4.89 -2.91
N GLU A 25 -7.93 5.24 -1.98
CA GLU A 25 -7.62 6.63 -1.59
C GLU A 25 -6.79 7.41 -2.64
N GLY A 26 -6.37 6.76 -3.73
CA GLY A 26 -5.60 7.36 -4.82
C GLY A 26 -4.11 6.98 -4.83
N LEU A 27 -3.24 7.89 -5.27
CA LEU A 27 -1.81 7.58 -5.44
C LEU A 27 -1.04 7.78 -4.12
N CYS A 28 -0.76 6.69 -3.43
CA CYS A 28 0.00 6.67 -2.18
C CYS A 28 1.50 6.46 -2.41
N CYS A 29 2.33 6.88 -1.45
CA CYS A 29 3.80 6.74 -1.48
C CYS A 29 4.29 6.21 -0.13
N SER A 30 5.08 5.12 -0.14
CA SER A 30 5.63 4.50 1.08
C SER A 30 7.14 4.72 1.18
N PHE A 31 7.58 5.24 2.32
CA PHE A 31 9.00 5.45 2.61
C PHE A 31 9.73 4.13 2.85
N ASN A 32 10.96 4.00 2.33
CA ASN A 32 11.86 2.87 2.57
C ASN A 32 11.25 1.48 2.28
N ARG A 33 10.34 1.43 1.30
CA ARG A 33 9.79 0.17 0.80
C ARG A 33 10.71 -0.37 -0.31
N LEU A 34 10.91 -1.68 -0.37
CA LEU A 34 11.59 -2.31 -1.50
C LEU A 34 10.71 -2.24 -2.76
N PRO A 35 11.26 -1.92 -3.95
CA PRO A 35 10.45 -1.89 -5.17
C PRO A 35 9.86 -3.26 -5.53
N PRO A 36 8.74 -3.30 -6.27
CA PRO A 36 8.09 -4.55 -6.69
C PRO A 36 9.01 -5.51 -7.45
N ASN A 37 9.91 -4.97 -8.30
CA ASN A 37 10.81 -5.76 -9.14
C ASN A 37 11.81 -6.63 -8.35
N ILE A 38 12.07 -6.31 -7.09
CA ILE A 38 12.97 -7.09 -6.21
C ILE A 38 12.21 -7.86 -5.13
N THR A 39 10.99 -7.44 -4.80
CA THR A 39 10.18 -8.06 -3.74
C THR A 39 9.43 -9.28 -4.25
N PHE A 40 8.99 -9.24 -5.51
CA PHE A 40 8.18 -10.29 -6.10
C PHE A 40 9.00 -11.21 -7.00
N ARG A 41 8.71 -12.52 -6.94
CA ARG A 41 9.38 -13.53 -7.77
C ARG A 41 9.10 -13.33 -9.27
N ASN A 42 7.86 -12.95 -9.60
CA ASN A 42 7.42 -12.65 -10.97
C ASN A 42 6.80 -11.25 -11.02
N PRO A 43 7.61 -10.19 -11.16
CA PRO A 43 7.10 -8.81 -11.11
C PRO A 43 6.16 -8.46 -12.27
N ASN A 44 6.25 -9.17 -13.40
CA ASN A 44 5.36 -8.99 -14.56
C ASN A 44 3.97 -9.63 -14.38
N GLU A 45 3.81 -10.55 -13.43
CA GLU A 45 2.51 -11.20 -13.15
C GLU A 45 1.64 -10.36 -12.21
N ILE A 46 2.21 -9.33 -11.58
CA ILE A 46 1.51 -8.45 -10.66
C ILE A 46 1.05 -7.24 -11.46
N SER A 47 -0.09 -7.41 -12.13
CA SER A 47 -0.81 -6.25 -12.67
C SER A 47 -1.31 -5.42 -11.49
N VAL A 48 -0.70 -4.23 -11.30
CA VAL A 48 -1.17 -3.22 -10.35
C VAL A 48 -2.64 -2.83 -10.61
N LEU A 49 -3.12 -3.04 -11.85
CA LEU A 49 -4.46 -2.66 -12.30
C LEU A 49 -5.47 -3.82 -12.30
N ASN A 50 -5.02 -5.09 -12.21
CA ASN A 50 -5.88 -6.28 -12.16
C ASN A 50 -5.77 -6.99 -10.80
N GLN A 51 -5.73 -6.22 -9.71
CA GLN A 51 -5.88 -6.80 -8.38
C GLN A 51 -7.36 -7.07 -8.12
N THR A 52 -7.74 -8.34 -8.05
CA THR A 52 -9.03 -8.74 -7.48
C THR A 52 -8.94 -8.68 -5.96
N TYR A 53 -9.62 -7.72 -5.36
CA TYR A 53 -9.77 -7.62 -3.91
C TYR A 53 -10.86 -8.58 -3.43
N THR A 54 -10.69 -9.15 -2.24
CA THR A 54 -11.73 -9.95 -1.59
C THR A 54 -12.96 -9.08 -1.33
N SER A 55 -14.17 -9.66 -1.32
CA SER A 55 -15.41 -8.91 -1.07
C SER A 55 -15.45 -8.21 0.28
N ASP A 56 -14.68 -8.72 1.25
CA ASP A 56 -14.69 -8.27 2.63
C ASP A 56 -13.62 -7.18 2.83
N ILE A 57 -13.81 -6.05 2.16
CA ILE A 57 -12.96 -4.86 2.33
C ILE A 57 -13.52 -4.05 3.50
N TYR A 58 -12.68 -3.79 4.50
CA TYR A 58 -13.02 -2.86 5.57
C TYR A 58 -13.11 -1.44 4.99
N ASP A 59 -14.23 -0.74 5.21
CA ASP A 59 -14.37 0.70 4.90
C ASP A 59 -13.59 1.52 5.93
N TRP A 60 -12.27 1.38 5.91
CA TRP A 60 -11.35 2.18 6.70
C TRP A 60 -10.86 3.34 5.85
N ASP A 61 -10.99 4.56 6.37
CA ASP A 61 -10.34 5.73 5.83
C ASP A 61 -9.78 6.60 6.98
N PRO A 62 -8.82 7.50 6.73
CA PRO A 62 -8.21 8.31 7.78
C PRO A 62 -9.18 9.23 8.54
N GLU A 63 -10.31 9.59 7.92
CA GLU A 63 -11.31 10.50 8.51
C GLU A 63 -12.30 9.72 9.40
N LYS A 64 -12.69 8.51 8.99
CA LYS A 64 -13.61 7.64 9.74
C LYS A 64 -12.92 6.74 10.75
N GLY A 65 -11.65 6.40 10.52
CA GLY A 65 -10.90 5.44 11.34
C GLY A 65 -11.32 3.98 11.12
N PHE A 66 -10.79 3.08 11.96
CA PHE A 66 -11.15 1.66 11.90
C PHE A 66 -12.48 1.43 12.60
N SER A 67 -13.50 1.02 11.83
CA SER A 67 -14.72 0.48 12.38
C SER A 67 -14.58 -1.04 12.46
N GLU A 68 -14.92 -1.63 13.61
CA GLU A 68 -14.97 -3.09 13.76
C GLU A 68 -15.87 -3.65 12.66
N ALA A 69 -15.39 -4.64 11.90
CA ALA A 69 -16.19 -5.28 10.86
C ALA A 69 -17.50 -5.81 11.46
N PRO A 70 -18.60 -5.82 10.70
CA PRO A 70 -19.75 -6.64 11.02
C PRO A 70 -19.33 -8.12 10.91
N SER A 71 -18.86 -8.72 12.02
CA SER A 71 -18.52 -10.15 12.17
C SER A 71 -17.56 -10.73 11.13
N GLY A 72 -16.25 -10.51 11.32
CA GLY A 72 -15.19 -11.27 10.62
C GLY A 72 -14.63 -12.47 11.41
N ASP A 73 -14.83 -12.53 12.73
CA ASP A 73 -14.22 -13.55 13.59
C ASP A 73 -15.23 -14.61 14.05
N ASN A 74 -15.79 -15.36 13.10
CA ASN A 74 -16.47 -16.63 13.39
C ASN A 74 -15.73 -17.81 12.74
N VAL A 75 -14.39 -17.78 12.70
CA VAL A 75 -13.62 -19.00 12.43
C VAL A 75 -13.44 -19.73 13.74
N THR A 76 -14.41 -20.61 14.06
CA THR A 76 -14.26 -21.61 15.10
C THR A 76 -13.09 -22.52 14.72
N PRO A 77 -12.05 -22.67 15.55
CA PRO A 77 -11.05 -23.70 15.33
C PRO A 77 -11.74 -25.06 15.52
N LYS A 78 -11.64 -25.92 14.51
CA LYS A 78 -12.09 -27.31 14.56
C LYS A 78 -11.12 -28.16 15.37
#